data_AF-A0A7K4BJJ0-F1
#
_entry.id   AF-A0A7K4BJJ0-F1
#
_cell.length_a   1.000
_cell.length_b   1.000
_cell.length_c   1.000
_cell.angle_alpha   90.00
_cell.angle_beta   90.00
_cell.angle_gamma   90.00
#
_symmetry.space_group_name_H-M   'P 1'
#
loop_
_entity.id
_entity.type
_entity.pdbx_description
1 polymer ?
#
loop_
_entity_poly.entity_id
_entity_poly.type
_entity_poly.pdbx_seq_one_letter_code
_entity_poly.pdbx_strand_id
1 'polypeptide(L)'
;MPKVEVFKTGRIGHPIKEQPQNWSNDIAELENYFASIELPTQPLKLNRCSTITDCSLFIESHFATVKRNNGNRTFLPYLNRLQELKQVLTKNSE
;
A
#
# COMPACT_ATOMS: atom_id res chain seq x y z
N MET A 1 -29.42 -23.03 -41.52
CA MET A 1 -30.02 -22.96 -40.17
C MET A 1 -30.51 -24.36 -39.79
N PRO A 2 -30.50 -24.80 -38.51
CA PRO A 2 -30.34 -24.00 -37.30
C PRO A 2 -29.07 -24.32 -36.48
N LYS A 3 -28.83 -23.35 -35.60
CA LYS A 3 -27.82 -23.22 -34.56
C LYS A 3 -28.29 -24.04 -33.34
N VAL A 4 -27.42 -24.86 -32.77
CA VAL A 4 -27.62 -25.35 -31.40
C VAL A 4 -26.43 -24.89 -30.58
N GLU A 5 -26.65 -23.75 -29.92
CA GLU A 5 -25.82 -23.25 -28.84
C GLU A 5 -25.79 -24.28 -27.71
N VAL A 6 -24.62 -24.87 -27.47
CA VAL A 6 -24.38 -25.55 -26.21
C VAL A 6 -23.93 -24.50 -25.21
N PHE A 7 -24.91 -23.93 -24.51
CA PHE A 7 -24.67 -23.17 -23.28
C PHE A 7 -24.01 -24.10 -22.26
N LYS A 8 -22.69 -23.98 -22.09
CA LYS A 8 -22.00 -24.60 -20.96
C LYS A 8 -22.15 -23.67 -19.76
N THR A 9 -23.11 -24.03 -18.93
CA THR A 9 -23.33 -23.53 -17.57
C THR A 9 -22.08 -23.68 -16.71
N GLY A 10 -21.95 -22.76 -15.75
CA GLY A 10 -20.76 -22.45 -14.97
C GLY A 10 -19.98 -23.62 -14.38
N ARG A 11 -18.66 -23.47 -14.38
CA ARG A 11 -17.80 -24.07 -13.35
C ARG A 11 -17.37 -22.97 -12.40
N ILE A 12 -17.94 -23.06 -11.21
CA ILE A 12 -17.55 -22.34 -9.99
C ILE A 12 -16.05 -22.60 -9.83
N GLY A 13 -15.23 -21.63 -10.25
CA GLY A 13 -13.80 -21.70 -10.05
C GLY A 13 -13.55 -21.73 -8.55
N HIS A 14 -12.89 -22.77 -8.07
CA HIS A 14 -12.41 -22.84 -6.70
C HIS A 14 -11.70 -21.52 -6.38
N PRO A 15 -11.88 -20.92 -5.18
CA PRO A 15 -11.16 -19.72 -4.83
C PRO A 15 -9.68 -20.02 -5.05
N ILE A 16 -9.06 -19.29 -5.98
CA ILE A 16 -7.61 -19.25 -6.11
C ILE A 16 -7.16 -18.89 -4.71
N LYS A 17 -6.57 -19.83 -3.98
CA LYS A 17 -5.89 -19.51 -2.72
C LYS A 17 -4.73 -18.63 -3.16
N GLU A 18 -5.00 -17.34 -3.25
CA GLU A 18 -3.98 -16.33 -3.47
C GLU A 18 -2.93 -16.63 -2.41
N GLN A 19 -1.69 -16.82 -2.86
CA GLN A 19 -0.55 -16.92 -1.97
C GLN A 19 -0.69 -15.79 -0.95
N PRO A 20 -0.45 -16.04 0.36
CA PRO A 20 -0.51 -14.97 1.33
C PRO A 20 0.40 -13.87 0.83
N GLN A 21 -0.19 -12.73 0.49
CA GLN A 21 0.56 -11.58 0.05
C GLN A 21 1.53 -11.25 1.18
N ASN A 22 2.78 -10.91 0.87
CA ASN A 22 3.76 -10.59 1.90
C ASN A 22 4.42 -9.29 1.52
N TRP A 23 4.39 -8.32 2.42
CA TRP A 23 4.90 -6.97 2.20
C TRP A 23 6.23 -6.74 2.92
N SER A 24 6.87 -7.79 3.48
CA SER A 24 8.12 -7.63 4.25
C SER A 24 9.20 -6.88 3.49
N ASN A 25 9.33 -7.12 2.18
CA ASN A 25 10.32 -6.43 1.35
C ASN A 25 9.97 -4.94 1.18
N ASP A 26 8.71 -4.62 0.86
CA ASP A 26 8.24 -3.24 0.73
C ASP A 26 8.38 -2.47 2.06
N ILE A 27 8.03 -3.12 3.18
CA ILE A 27 8.17 -2.56 4.53
C ILE A 27 9.64 -2.25 4.80
N ALA A 28 10.55 -3.20 4.59
CA ALA A 28 11.97 -3.02 4.85
C ALA A 28 12.59 -1.92 3.98
N GLU A 29 12.21 -1.83 2.70
CA GLU A 29 12.67 -0.77 1.80
C GLU A 29 12.22 0.62 2.30
N LEU A 30 10.94 0.75 2.70
CA LEU A 30 10.40 2.00 3.20
C LEU A 30 11.04 2.38 4.54
N GLU A 31 11.25 1.44 5.45
CA GLU A 31 11.93 1.70 6.73
C GLU A 31 13.35 2.22 6.51
N ASN A 32 14.12 1.57 5.62
CA ASN A 32 15.45 2.02 5.29
C ASN A 32 15.45 3.43 4.66
N TYR A 33 14.49 3.71 3.77
CA TYR A 33 14.35 5.05 3.19
C TYR A 33 14.06 6.12 4.25
N PHE A 34 13.05 5.93 5.09
CA PHE A 34 12.67 6.94 6.09
C PHE A 34 13.72 7.12 7.19
N ALA A 35 14.51 6.09 7.49
CA ALA A 35 15.66 6.20 8.39
C ALA A 35 16.85 6.97 7.77
N SER A 36 16.92 7.07 6.44
CA SER A 36 18.03 7.68 5.71
C SER A 36 17.85 9.17 5.37
N ILE A 37 16.66 9.72 5.59
CA ILE A 37 16.32 11.10 5.26
C ILE A 37 16.01 11.92 6.50
N GLU A 38 16.14 13.25 6.40
CA GLU A 38 15.54 14.15 7.39
C GLU A 38 14.04 14.30 7.10
N LEU A 39 13.22 13.98 8.09
CA LEU A 39 11.76 14.09 7.96
C LEU A 39 11.33 15.57 8.02
N PRO A 40 10.34 15.98 7.20
CA PRO A 40 9.84 17.34 7.26
C PRO A 40 9.24 17.67 8.62
N THR A 41 9.62 18.82 9.17
CA THR A 41 9.06 19.38 10.41
C THR A 41 7.81 20.21 10.17
N GLN A 42 7.55 20.58 8.90
CA GLN A 42 6.37 21.34 8.50
C GLN A 42 5.29 20.43 7.92
N PRO A 43 4.00 20.81 8.03
CA PRO A 43 2.92 20.07 7.42
C PRO A 43 3.12 19.91 5.90
N LEU A 44 3.01 18.68 5.42
CA LEU A 44 3.19 18.32 4.01
C LEU A 44 1.87 17.82 3.43
N LYS A 45 1.53 18.30 2.23
CA LYS A 45 0.39 17.80 1.49
C LYS A 45 0.74 16.46 0.82
N LEU A 46 0.14 15.37 1.31
CA LEU A 46 0.35 14.03 0.74
C LEU A 46 -0.36 13.88 -0.61
N ASN A 47 -1.62 14.33 -0.67
CA ASN A 47 -2.44 14.31 -1.88
C ASN A 47 -3.44 15.47 -1.88
N ARG A 48 -4.29 15.60 -2.90
CA ARG A 48 -5.22 16.74 -3.03
C ARG A 48 -6.07 16.99 -1.78
N CYS A 49 -6.41 15.94 -1.03
CA CYS A 49 -7.36 15.98 0.08
C CYS A 49 -6.73 15.64 1.45
N SER A 50 -5.42 15.38 1.53
CA SER A 50 -4.75 14.94 2.76
C SER A 50 -3.50 15.76 3.04
N THR A 51 -3.37 16.23 4.27
CA THR A 51 -2.16 16.88 4.79
C THR A 51 -1.66 16.09 5.98
N ILE A 52 -0.36 15.77 5.98
CA ILE A 52 0.34 15.17 7.11
C ILE A 52 0.91 16.32 7.92
N THR A 53 0.46 16.48 9.16
CA THR A 53 0.95 17.52 10.07
C THR A 53 2.15 17.06 10.89
N ASP A 54 2.23 15.77 11.18
CA ASP A 54 3.33 15.13 11.91
C ASP A 54 3.80 13.90 11.11
N CYS A 55 4.94 14.04 10.44
CA CYS A 55 5.49 12.99 9.58
C CYS A 55 5.93 11.77 10.39
N SER A 56 6.55 11.98 11.54
CA SER A 56 7.06 10.88 12.38
C SER A 56 5.92 10.03 12.91
N LEU A 57 4.89 10.65 13.51
CA LEU A 57 3.72 9.94 14.02
C LEU A 57 2.97 9.22 12.90
N PHE A 58 2.87 9.85 11.72
CA PHE A 58 2.26 9.22 10.55
C PHE A 58 3.01 7.94 10.15
N ILE A 59 4.33 8.02 9.99
CA ILE A 59 5.16 6.87 9.59
C ILE A 59 5.06 5.73 10.62
N GLU A 60 5.23 6.04 11.91
CA GLU A 60 5.19 5.03 12.98
C GLU A 60 3.84 4.30 13.06
N SER A 61 2.74 5.06 13.07
CA SER A 61 1.38 4.49 13.18
C SER A 61 1.02 3.61 11.97
N HIS A 62 1.44 4.01 10.76
CA HIS A 62 1.18 3.25 9.55
C HIS A 62 2.04 1.99 9.51
N PHE A 63 3.33 2.06 9.86
CA PHE A 63 4.17 0.86 9.95
C PHE A 63 3.68 -0.13 11.00
N ALA A 64 3.27 0.34 12.19
CA ALA A 64 2.70 -0.53 13.22
C ALA A 64 1.47 -1.30 12.69
N THR A 65 0.61 -0.61 11.94
CA THR A 65 -0.59 -1.20 11.33
C THR A 65 -0.23 -2.24 10.26
N VAL A 66 0.69 -1.90 9.35
CA VAL A 66 1.08 -2.77 8.24
C VAL A 66 1.86 -3.99 8.74
N LYS A 67 2.77 -3.83 9.71
CA LYS A 67 3.52 -4.96 10.30
C LYS A 67 2.61 -5.93 11.05
N ARG A 68 1.67 -5.41 11.85
CA ARG A 68 0.69 -6.25 12.57
C ARG A 68 -0.21 -7.03 11.64
N ASN A 69 -0.52 -6.47 10.47
CA ASN A 69 -1.44 -7.05 9.49
C ASN A 69 -0.72 -7.41 8.18
N ASN A 70 0.55 -7.83 8.27
CA ASN A 70 1.38 -8.07 7.09
C ASN A 70 0.69 -9.04 6.12
N GLY A 71 0.54 -8.61 4.87
CA GLY A 71 -0.09 -9.43 3.84
C GLY A 71 -1.61 -9.39 3.77
N ASN A 72 -2.27 -8.76 4.74
CA ASN A 72 -3.72 -8.64 4.74
C ASN A 72 -4.16 -7.43 3.90
N ARG A 73 -4.66 -7.69 2.69
CA ARG A 73 -5.15 -6.68 1.72
C ARG A 73 -6.07 -5.61 2.30
N THR A 74 -6.83 -5.90 3.35
CA THR A 74 -7.67 -4.90 4.05
C THR A 74 -6.86 -3.70 4.52
N PHE A 75 -5.60 -3.91 4.89
CA PHE A 75 -4.68 -2.89 5.40
C PHE A 75 -3.72 -2.35 4.32
N LEU A 76 -3.88 -2.76 3.05
CA LEU A 76 -3.09 -2.25 1.94
C LEU A 76 -3.11 -0.70 1.82
N PRO A 77 -4.22 0.00 2.12
CA PRO A 77 -4.22 1.47 2.08
C PRO A 77 -3.15 2.12 2.97
N TYR A 78 -2.76 1.49 4.08
CA TYR A 78 -1.72 2.03 4.96
C TYR A 78 -0.33 1.93 4.34
N LEU A 79 -0.05 0.82 3.64
CA LEU A 79 1.20 0.63 2.89
C LEU A 79 1.27 1.60 1.70
N ASN A 80 0.18 1.71 0.93
CA ASN A 80 0.10 2.64 -0.21
C ASN A 80 0.38 4.09 0.23
N ARG A 81 -0.14 4.49 1.40
CA ARG A 81 0.09 5.84 1.95
C ARG A 81 1.55 6.11 2.33
N LEU A 82 2.27 5.11 2.84
CA LEU A 82 3.71 5.22 3.07
C LEU A 82 4.49 5.37 1.75
N GLN A 83 4.08 4.63 0.70
CA GLN A 83 4.68 4.74 -0.63
C GLN A 83 4.39 6.11 -1.27
N GLU A 84 3.17 6.63 -1.16
CA GLU A 84 2.81 7.99 -1.58
C GLU A 84 3.69 9.04 -0.88
N LEU A 85 3.90 8.91 0.43
CA LEU A 85 4.74 9.83 1.19
C LEU A 85 6.18 9.81 0.66
N LYS A 86 6.77 8.63 0.47
CA LYS A 86 8.10 8.49 -0.14
C LYS A 86 8.20 9.19 -1.51
N GLN A 87 7.18 9.06 -2.36
CA GLN A 87 7.16 9.72 -3.67
C GLN A 87 7.10 11.25 -3.54
N VAL A 88 6.29 11.78 -2.63
CA VAL A 88 6.20 13.24 -2.40
C VAL A 88 7.54 13.78 -1.89
N LEU A 89 8.17 13.09 -0.94
CA LEU A 89 9.46 13.49 -0.39
C LEU A 89 10.59 13.41 -1.43
N THR A 90 10.58 12.39 -2.28
CA THR A 90 11.59 12.26 -3.35
C THR A 90 11.48 13.40 -4.37
N LYS A 91 10.26 13.78 -4.77
CA LYS A 91 10.03 14.87 -5.74
C LYS A 91 10.37 16.26 -5.19
N ASN A 92 10.27 16.47 -3.88
CA ASN A 92 10.59 17.75 -3.26
C ASN A 92 12.10 17.93 -2.99
N SER A 93 12.90 16.88 -3.20
CA SER A 93 14.35 16.90 -3.04
C SER A 93 15.11 17.13 -4.35
N GLU A 94 14.41 17.31 -5.47
CA GLU A 94 14.97 17.62 -6.81
C GLU A 94 14.80 19.10 -7.18
#